data_AF-A0A5J4WTK5-F1
#
_entry.id   AF-A0A5J4WTK5-F1
#
_cell.length_a   1.000
_cell.length_b   1.000
_cell.length_c   1.000
_cell.angle_alpha   90.00
_cell.angle_beta   90.00
_cell.angle_gamma   90.00
#
_symmetry.space_group_name_H-M   'P 1'
#
loop_
_entity.id
_entity.type
_entity.pdbx_description
1 polymer ?
#
loop_
_entity_poly.entity_id
_entity_poly.type
_entity_poly.pdbx_seq_one_letter_code
_entity_poly.pdbx_strand_id
1 'polypeptide(L)'
;MLSQMAFNKLLVVFLLISISLCQAHKLGINKPFSRTRNAPELYENEVLYFAEGTINDYGELIIDVADIVDGFDKDAVPFSQRNPYRAGTAITNDSFFAVTLPSGGFDALKTSQALSQDEEKCNFVAATQYSYVYALLGYTIKARYDVDIAPSITYIMKNFPTKFISRQEGEQDDVSVIQQATCDDISNYIAYVVHKYGVVGSDCIPNTEVPESTTNCTLPEGKYEKYLVGYKYANFFGNNDAVKQALIKFGPAFVYGYGLIIGWDPENWITVYRSHDTGRYILDSEDIDSDATDIQGYLYAQVDGDDTPVIPPEDCSGKTEAECACIEGDERTFCITCTAKNVPSSDCKCPADISGTYTKAQCEEDKASTEKEATGSVRVTLSVIATAAVLPALALFI
;
A
#
# COMPACT_ATOMS: atom_id res chain seq x y z
N MET A 1 36.51 42.83 16.79
CA MET A 1 35.77 42.19 15.67
C MET A 1 35.71 40.65 15.74
N LEU A 2 36.70 39.95 16.30
CA LEU A 2 36.63 38.47 16.45
C LEU A 2 35.58 37.96 17.47
N SER A 3 35.21 38.75 18.48
CA SER A 3 34.23 38.34 19.52
C SER A 3 32.79 38.26 19.00
N GLN A 4 32.43 39.11 18.03
CA GLN A 4 31.04 39.22 17.56
C GLN A 4 30.64 38.08 16.61
N MET A 5 31.61 37.51 15.87
CA MET A 5 31.36 36.32 15.06
C MET A 5 31.17 35.05 15.89
N ALA A 6 31.84 34.94 17.05
CA ALA A 6 31.69 33.77 17.91
C ALA A 6 30.30 33.74 18.58
N PHE A 7 29.79 34.90 18.99
CA PHE A 7 28.46 35.02 19.59
C PHE A 7 27.34 34.67 18.61
N ASN A 8 27.43 35.13 17.36
CA ASN A 8 26.42 34.84 16.33
C ASN A 8 26.37 33.34 15.96
N LYS A 9 27.51 32.65 15.96
CA LYS A 9 27.55 31.20 15.68
C LYS A 9 26.91 30.38 16.81
N LEU A 10 27.12 30.77 18.07
CA LEU A 10 26.51 30.10 19.22
C LEU A 10 24.97 30.23 19.20
N LEU A 11 24.46 31.39 18.80
CA LEU A 11 23.02 31.67 18.76
C LEU A 11 22.30 30.85 17.68
N VAL A 12 22.94 30.61 16.53
CA VAL A 12 22.41 29.71 15.48
C VAL A 12 22.35 28.26 15.94
N VAL A 13 23.33 27.80 16.73
CA VAL A 13 23.33 26.43 17.27
C VAL A 13 22.19 26.24 18.28
N PHE A 14 21.94 27.21 19.16
CA PHE A 14 20.79 27.15 20.08
C PHE A 14 19.44 27.20 19.34
N LEU A 15 19.36 27.94 18.23
CA LEU A 15 18.14 28.00 17.40
C LEU A 15 17.88 26.69 16.66
N LEU A 16 18.92 26.01 16.18
CA LEU A 16 18.79 24.68 15.56
C LEU A 16 18.46 23.59 16.58
N ILE A 17 19.04 23.64 17.79
CA ILE A 17 18.72 22.68 18.86
C ILE A 17 17.29 22.86 19.36
N SER A 18 16.79 24.10 19.47
CA SER A 18 15.40 24.38 19.85
C SER A 18 14.39 23.98 18.76
N ILE A 19 14.72 24.12 17.47
CA ILE A 19 13.91 23.57 16.37
C ILE A 19 13.91 22.03 16.39
N SER A 20 15.06 21.41 16.68
CA SER A 20 15.16 19.94 16.75
C SER A 20 14.41 19.35 17.96
N LEU A 21 14.40 20.03 19.11
CA LEU A 21 13.63 19.62 20.29
C LEU A 21 12.12 19.89 20.12
N CYS A 22 11.72 20.93 19.38
CA CYS A 22 10.31 21.13 19.01
C CYS A 22 9.80 20.10 17.98
N GLN A 23 10.66 19.60 17.08
CA GLN A 23 10.28 18.48 16.20
C GLN A 23 10.23 17.14 16.94
N ALA A 24 11.10 16.94 17.94
CA ALA A 24 11.00 15.77 18.81
C ALA A 24 9.71 15.77 19.66
N HIS A 25 9.15 16.94 19.99
CA HIS A 25 7.86 17.04 20.70
C HIS A 25 6.62 16.80 19.81
N LYS A 26 6.80 16.64 18.49
CA LYS A 26 5.79 16.10 17.56
C LYS A 26 5.83 14.56 17.47
N LEU A 27 6.83 13.91 18.05
CA LEU A 27 6.80 12.48 18.37
C LEU A 27 6.12 12.35 19.75
N GLY A 28 4.87 11.88 19.77
CA GLY A 28 4.23 11.42 21.01
C GLY A 28 2.97 12.17 21.47
N ILE A 29 2.33 12.98 20.62
CA ILE A 29 0.91 13.30 20.83
C ILE A 29 0.12 12.49 19.82
N ASN A 30 -0.06 11.21 20.14
CA ASN A 30 -1.24 10.49 19.71
C ASN A 30 -2.41 11.36 20.14
N LYS A 31 -3.07 12.05 19.20
CA LYS A 31 -4.43 12.47 19.46
C LYS A 31 -5.15 11.17 19.84
N PRO A 32 -5.69 11.04 21.05
CA PRO A 32 -6.57 9.92 21.31
C PRO A 32 -7.73 10.15 20.33
N PHE A 33 -7.79 9.34 19.28
CA PHE A 33 -9.09 8.99 18.72
C PHE A 33 -9.98 8.65 19.92
N SER A 34 -11.23 9.09 19.85
CA SER A 34 -12.19 8.88 20.92
C SER A 34 -12.40 7.37 21.07
N ARG A 35 -11.51 6.71 21.83
CA ARG A 35 -11.57 5.30 22.19
C ARG A 35 -12.76 5.21 23.13
N THR A 36 -13.88 4.76 22.59
CA THR A 36 -15.08 4.45 23.37
C THR A 36 -14.77 3.23 24.22
N ARG A 37 -14.22 3.44 25.42
CA ARG A 37 -14.33 2.47 26.51
C ARG A 37 -15.72 2.63 27.10
N ASN A 38 -16.64 1.76 26.72
CA ASN A 38 -17.79 1.28 27.50
C ASN A 38 -18.78 0.55 26.59
N ALA A 39 -18.76 -0.79 26.56
CA ALA A 39 -19.97 -1.58 26.32
C ALA A 39 -19.80 -3.04 26.82
N PRO A 40 -20.74 -3.57 27.62
CA PRO A 40 -20.92 -4.99 27.90
C PRO A 40 -21.71 -5.72 26.78
N GLU A 41 -21.73 -5.19 25.57
CA GLU A 41 -22.47 -5.76 24.43
C GLU A 41 -21.51 -6.01 23.25
N LEU A 42 -21.82 -7.11 22.56
CA LEU A 42 -21.15 -7.72 21.40
C LEU A 42 -20.65 -6.70 20.37
N TYR A 43 -19.57 -7.03 19.66
CA TYR A 43 -18.97 -6.24 18.57
C TYR A 43 -20.02 -5.49 17.71
N GLU A 44 -19.77 -4.20 17.48
CA GLU A 44 -20.60 -3.31 16.65
C GLU A 44 -20.41 -3.63 15.16
N ASN A 45 -21.51 -3.54 14.41
CA ASN A 45 -21.47 -3.66 12.96
C ASN A 45 -20.70 -2.51 12.32
N GLU A 46 -20.01 -2.79 11.20
CA GLU A 46 -19.24 -1.79 10.43
C GLU A 46 -18.14 -1.09 11.25
N VAL A 47 -17.56 -1.80 12.21
CA VAL A 47 -16.39 -1.38 12.99
C VAL A 47 -15.27 -2.39 12.80
N LEU A 48 -14.06 -1.89 12.54
CA LEU A 48 -12.83 -2.68 12.55
C LEU A 48 -12.31 -2.81 13.97
N TYR A 49 -12.10 -4.04 14.41
CA TYR A 49 -11.49 -4.40 15.69
C TYR A 49 -10.09 -4.97 15.46
N PHE A 50 -9.08 -4.35 16.07
CA PHE A 50 -7.69 -4.76 15.87
C PHE A 50 -7.12 -5.44 17.10
N ALA A 51 -6.39 -6.54 16.86
CA ALA A 51 -5.66 -7.23 17.91
C ALA A 51 -4.68 -6.29 18.63
N GLU A 52 -4.60 -6.46 19.94
CA GLU A 52 -3.65 -5.75 20.77
C GLU A 52 -2.22 -6.19 20.54
N GLY A 53 -1.30 -5.24 20.68
CA GLY A 53 0.12 -5.49 20.74
C GLY A 53 0.91 -4.75 19.66
N THR A 54 2.18 -4.50 19.97
CA THR A 54 3.11 -3.88 19.01
C THR A 54 4.50 -4.49 19.17
N ILE A 55 5.24 -4.56 18.06
CA ILE A 55 6.66 -4.92 18.08
C ILE A 55 7.49 -3.64 18.23
N ASN A 56 8.28 -3.55 19.29
CA ASN A 56 9.17 -2.42 19.52
C ASN A 56 10.42 -2.49 18.63
N ASP A 57 11.31 -1.49 18.72
CA ASP A 57 12.53 -1.45 17.90
C ASP A 57 13.58 -2.51 18.29
N TYR A 58 13.41 -3.16 19.44
CA TYR A 58 14.21 -4.29 19.88
C TYR A 58 13.67 -5.64 19.38
N GLY A 59 12.58 -5.63 18.61
CA GLY A 59 11.92 -6.84 18.13
C GLY A 59 11.17 -7.59 19.22
N GLU A 60 10.72 -6.92 20.28
CA GLU A 60 9.92 -7.53 21.35
C GLU A 60 8.44 -7.20 21.11
N LEU A 61 7.60 -8.23 21.07
CA LEU A 61 6.14 -8.08 21.02
C LEU A 61 5.64 -7.80 22.44
N ILE A 62 5.02 -6.64 22.63
CA ILE A 62 4.46 -6.20 23.90
C ILE A 62 2.94 -6.20 23.79
N ILE A 63 2.27 -6.92 24.69
CA ILE A 63 0.80 -6.93 24.84
C ILE A 63 0.47 -6.52 26.27
N ASP A 64 -0.52 -5.64 26.43
CA ASP A 64 -1.00 -5.21 27.75
C ASP A 64 -2.30 -5.94 28.07
N VAL A 65 -2.17 -7.02 28.84
CA VAL A 65 -3.25 -7.98 29.11
C VAL A 65 -4.29 -7.46 30.09
N ALA A 66 -3.97 -6.42 30.88
CA ALA A 66 -4.92 -5.84 31.83
C ALA A 66 -6.18 -5.28 31.14
N ASP A 67 -6.09 -5.03 29.84
CA ASP A 67 -7.15 -4.45 29.04
C ASP A 67 -7.82 -5.45 28.07
N ILE A 68 -7.37 -6.70 28.02
CA ILE A 68 -7.97 -7.72 27.15
C ILE A 68 -9.22 -8.25 27.83
N VAL A 69 -10.37 -7.66 27.50
CA VAL A 69 -11.67 -8.13 28.00
C VAL A 69 -12.16 -9.35 27.22
N ASP A 70 -11.97 -9.39 25.88
CA ASP A 70 -12.42 -10.51 25.02
C ASP A 70 -11.53 -10.76 23.77
N GLY A 71 -10.22 -10.51 23.87
CA GLY A 71 -9.24 -10.93 22.85
C GLY A 71 -9.02 -9.99 21.65
N PHE A 72 -9.85 -8.95 21.44
CA PHE A 72 -9.75 -8.07 20.26
C PHE A 72 -9.88 -6.55 20.51
N ASP A 73 -9.90 -6.06 21.76
CA ASP A 73 -10.56 -4.78 22.04
C ASP A 73 -9.69 -3.66 22.61
N LYS A 74 -8.94 -2.99 21.73
CA LYS A 74 -8.44 -1.63 22.03
C LYS A 74 -8.66 -0.61 20.95
N ASP A 75 -8.29 -0.96 19.73
CA ASP A 75 -8.43 -0.06 18.60
C ASP A 75 -9.68 -0.49 17.85
N ALA A 76 -10.71 0.36 17.93
CA ALA A 76 -11.95 0.24 17.18
C ALA A 76 -12.00 1.38 16.17
N VAL A 77 -12.20 1.06 14.89
CA VAL A 77 -12.28 2.05 13.82
C VAL A 77 -13.58 1.85 13.03
N PRO A 78 -14.57 2.74 13.20
CA PRO A 78 -15.77 2.72 12.39
C PRO A 78 -15.46 2.91 10.90
N PHE A 79 -16.17 2.19 10.03
CA PHE A 79 -16.02 2.30 8.58
C PHE A 79 -16.34 3.72 8.08
N SER A 80 -17.17 4.46 8.80
CA SER A 80 -17.52 5.86 8.52
C SER A 80 -16.33 6.82 8.65
N GLN A 81 -15.25 6.44 9.36
CA GLN A 81 -14.02 7.23 9.47
C GLN A 81 -13.03 6.97 8.34
N ARG A 82 -13.44 6.21 7.32
CA ARG A 82 -12.57 5.74 6.24
C ARG A 82 -13.23 5.98 4.91
N ASN A 83 -12.45 6.48 3.95
CA ASN A 83 -12.95 6.68 2.61
C ASN A 83 -12.64 5.46 1.72
N PRO A 84 -13.38 5.27 0.62
CA PRO A 84 -12.97 4.33 -0.43
C PRO A 84 -11.53 4.55 -0.88
N TYR A 85 -10.80 3.48 -1.21
CA TYR A 85 -9.45 3.64 -1.80
C TYR A 85 -9.48 3.87 -3.31
N ARG A 86 -10.66 3.73 -3.93
CA ARG A 86 -10.93 4.07 -5.33
C ARG A 86 -12.09 5.05 -5.39
N ALA A 87 -11.94 6.09 -6.20
CA ALA A 87 -13.02 7.04 -6.44
C ALA A 87 -14.17 6.37 -7.21
N GLY A 88 -15.40 6.85 -7.00
CA GLY A 88 -16.58 6.42 -7.76
C GLY A 88 -17.15 5.05 -7.39
N THR A 89 -16.65 4.41 -6.33
CA THR A 89 -17.14 3.11 -5.85
C THR A 89 -18.12 3.28 -4.69
N ALA A 90 -19.26 2.60 -4.77
CA ALA A 90 -20.30 2.57 -3.77
C ALA A 90 -20.90 1.16 -3.64
N ILE A 91 -21.54 0.87 -2.51
CA ILE A 91 -22.20 -0.43 -2.28
C ILE A 91 -23.39 -0.66 -3.24
N THR A 92 -23.91 0.42 -3.84
CA THR A 92 -24.99 0.39 -4.82
C THR A 92 -24.52 0.09 -6.24
N ASN A 93 -23.21 -0.02 -6.49
CA ASN A 93 -22.72 -0.49 -7.78
C ASN A 93 -23.13 -1.96 -7.98
N ASP A 94 -23.65 -2.28 -9.17
CA ASP A 94 -24.06 -3.63 -9.54
C ASP A 94 -22.93 -4.66 -9.41
N SER A 95 -21.69 -4.21 -9.61
CA SER A 95 -20.49 -5.04 -9.42
C SER A 95 -19.32 -4.22 -8.94
N PHE A 96 -18.34 -4.92 -8.37
CA PHE A 96 -17.06 -4.37 -7.96
C PHE A 96 -16.01 -5.46 -7.96
N PHE A 97 -14.78 -5.08 -8.29
CA PHE A 97 -13.65 -5.98 -8.26
C PHE A 97 -12.43 -5.27 -7.66
N ALA A 98 -11.96 -5.76 -6.52
CA ALA A 98 -10.97 -5.10 -5.67
C ALA A 98 -9.57 -5.05 -6.32
N VAL A 99 -9.27 -5.90 -7.30
CA VAL A 99 -7.95 -5.96 -7.94
C VAL A 99 -8.03 -5.61 -9.42
N THR A 100 -7.02 -4.93 -9.94
CA THR A 100 -6.87 -4.72 -11.39
C THR A 100 -6.26 -5.98 -12.01
N LEU A 101 -6.79 -6.41 -13.16
CA LEU A 101 -6.30 -7.60 -13.84
C LEU A 101 -5.26 -7.24 -14.92
N PRO A 102 -4.14 -7.96 -15.00
CA PRO A 102 -3.24 -7.85 -16.15
C PRO A 102 -3.91 -8.43 -17.40
N SER A 103 -3.28 -8.25 -18.57
CA SER A 103 -3.79 -8.80 -19.85
C SER A 103 -3.94 -10.32 -19.84
N GLY A 104 -3.22 -11.03 -18.98
CA GLY A 104 -3.34 -12.48 -18.77
C GLY A 104 -4.46 -12.91 -17.80
N GLY A 105 -5.24 -11.97 -17.27
CA GLY A 105 -6.31 -12.25 -16.32
C GLY A 105 -5.83 -12.54 -14.89
N PHE A 106 -6.74 -13.02 -14.05
CA PHE A 106 -6.48 -13.32 -12.64
C PHE A 106 -5.37 -14.35 -12.46
N ASP A 107 -5.41 -15.43 -13.25
CA ASP A 107 -4.45 -16.52 -13.19
C ASP A 107 -3.02 -16.08 -13.53
N ALA A 108 -2.80 -14.89 -14.09
CA ALA A 108 -1.47 -14.37 -14.40
C ALA A 108 -0.85 -13.57 -13.24
N LEU A 109 -1.62 -13.23 -12.19
CA LEU A 109 -1.10 -12.56 -11.01
C LEU A 109 -0.07 -13.45 -10.31
N LYS A 110 1.00 -12.85 -9.79
CA LYS A 110 2.04 -13.57 -9.04
C LYS A 110 1.47 -14.24 -7.79
N THR A 111 0.57 -13.56 -7.07
CA THR A 111 -0.11 -14.13 -5.91
C THR A 111 -0.92 -15.39 -6.26
N SER A 112 -1.48 -15.47 -7.48
CA SER A 112 -2.34 -16.57 -7.93
C SER A 112 -1.58 -17.82 -8.36
N GLN A 113 -0.26 -17.73 -8.53
CA GLN A 113 0.54 -18.90 -8.92
C GLN A 113 0.60 -19.94 -7.81
N ALA A 114 0.77 -21.20 -8.22
CA ALA A 114 1.10 -22.26 -7.29
C ALA A 114 2.49 -22.02 -6.71
N LEU A 115 2.70 -22.45 -5.47
CA LEU A 115 4.04 -22.51 -4.90
C LEU A 115 4.91 -23.46 -5.72
N SER A 116 6.19 -23.12 -5.85
CA SER A 116 7.17 -24.07 -6.37
C SER A 116 7.42 -25.21 -5.39
N GLN A 117 7.96 -26.33 -5.87
CA GLN A 117 8.28 -27.49 -5.01
C GLN A 117 9.25 -27.14 -3.87
N ASP A 118 10.12 -26.15 -4.05
CA ASP A 118 11.05 -25.71 -3.01
C ASP A 118 10.37 -24.81 -1.97
N GLU A 119 9.40 -23.99 -2.38
CA GLU A 119 8.58 -23.20 -1.45
C GLU A 119 7.63 -24.08 -0.64
N GLU A 120 7.07 -25.14 -1.24
CA GLU A 120 6.21 -26.10 -0.54
C GLU A 120 6.94 -26.87 0.58
N LYS A 121 8.27 -27.01 0.50
CA LYS A 121 9.08 -27.59 1.58
C LYS A 121 9.10 -26.71 2.82
N CYS A 122 8.82 -25.42 2.68
CA CYS A 122 8.67 -24.54 3.82
C CYS A 122 7.23 -24.64 4.35
N ASN A 123 7.01 -25.51 5.34
CA ASN A 123 5.68 -25.87 5.83
C ASN A 123 4.82 -24.65 6.21
N PHE A 124 5.42 -23.61 6.81
CA PHE A 124 4.70 -22.38 7.14
C PHE A 124 4.24 -21.59 5.90
N VAL A 125 5.04 -21.54 4.83
CA VAL A 125 4.64 -20.91 3.56
C VAL A 125 3.44 -21.65 2.99
N ALA A 126 3.51 -22.98 2.90
CA ALA A 126 2.40 -23.81 2.43
C ALA A 126 1.13 -23.62 3.30
N ALA A 127 1.29 -23.55 4.63
CA ALA A 127 0.18 -23.33 5.56
C ALA A 127 -0.49 -21.95 5.36
N THR A 128 0.28 -20.88 5.14
CA THR A 128 -0.27 -19.55 4.85
C THR A 128 -0.94 -19.47 3.48
N GLN A 129 -0.48 -20.26 2.51
CA GLN A 129 -1.18 -20.42 1.24
C GLN A 129 -2.52 -21.15 1.45
N TYR A 130 -2.53 -22.21 2.25
CA TYR A 130 -3.73 -23.00 2.53
C TYR A 130 -4.78 -22.21 3.32
N SER A 131 -4.36 -21.38 4.28
CA SER A 131 -5.24 -20.56 5.12
C SER A 131 -5.64 -19.21 4.50
N TYR A 132 -5.31 -18.99 3.21
CA TYR A 132 -5.57 -17.73 2.48
C TYR A 132 -4.87 -16.47 3.02
N VAL A 133 -4.02 -16.57 4.04
CA VAL A 133 -3.23 -15.41 4.51
C VAL A 133 -2.30 -14.90 3.41
N TYR A 134 -1.69 -15.81 2.65
CA TYR A 134 -0.84 -15.47 1.49
C TYR A 134 -1.64 -14.67 0.45
N ALA A 135 -2.81 -15.19 0.06
CA ALA A 135 -3.70 -14.54 -0.89
C ALA A 135 -4.18 -13.17 -0.39
N LEU A 136 -4.61 -13.09 0.87
CA LEU A 136 -5.12 -11.86 1.47
C LEU A 136 -4.06 -10.76 1.45
N LEU A 137 -2.81 -11.06 1.81
CA LEU A 137 -1.70 -10.10 1.74
C LEU A 137 -1.45 -9.63 0.30
N GLY A 138 -1.30 -10.58 -0.64
CA GLY A 138 -0.97 -10.29 -2.03
C GLY A 138 -2.05 -9.47 -2.73
N TYR A 139 -3.32 -9.86 -2.60
CA TYR A 139 -4.42 -9.13 -3.23
C TYR A 139 -4.73 -7.81 -2.53
N THR A 140 -4.50 -7.67 -1.22
CA THR A 140 -4.58 -6.35 -0.56
C THR A 140 -3.54 -5.39 -1.15
N ILE A 141 -2.31 -5.86 -1.36
CA ILE A 141 -1.25 -5.05 -1.98
C ILE A 141 -1.63 -4.67 -3.41
N LYS A 142 -2.16 -5.63 -4.18
CA LYS A 142 -2.65 -5.36 -5.53
C LYS A 142 -3.80 -4.35 -5.55
N ALA A 143 -4.75 -4.46 -4.62
CA ALA A 143 -5.90 -3.57 -4.54
C ALA A 143 -5.50 -2.13 -4.22
N ARG A 144 -4.59 -1.96 -3.25
CA ARG A 144 -4.20 -0.67 -2.65
C ARG A 144 -3.08 0.05 -3.39
N TYR A 145 -2.11 -0.69 -3.92
CA TYR A 145 -0.91 -0.12 -4.53
C TYR A 145 -0.78 -0.44 -6.02
N ASP A 146 -1.70 -1.22 -6.60
CA ASP A 146 -1.63 -1.73 -7.97
C ASP A 146 -0.37 -2.57 -8.27
N VAL A 147 0.32 -3.05 -7.24
CA VAL A 147 1.54 -3.85 -7.40
C VAL A 147 1.21 -5.33 -7.39
N ASP A 148 1.60 -6.03 -8.46
CA ASP A 148 1.51 -7.49 -8.54
C ASP A 148 2.75 -8.15 -7.91
N ILE A 149 2.56 -8.75 -6.74
CA ILE A 149 3.61 -9.46 -6.00
C ILE A 149 3.15 -10.87 -5.63
N ALA A 150 4.13 -11.73 -5.38
CA ALA A 150 3.96 -12.93 -4.56
C ALA A 150 4.51 -12.58 -3.16
N PRO A 151 3.72 -12.61 -2.07
CA PRO A 151 4.23 -12.23 -0.75
C PRO A 151 5.39 -13.12 -0.27
N SER A 152 6.43 -12.50 0.30
CA SER A 152 7.51 -13.20 1.00
C SER A 152 7.11 -13.48 2.45
N ILE A 153 6.64 -14.69 2.70
CA ILE A 153 6.29 -15.19 4.03
C ILE A 153 7.56 -15.44 4.85
N THR A 154 8.66 -15.86 4.23
CA THR A 154 9.94 -16.07 4.93
C THR A 154 10.56 -14.75 5.41
N TYR A 155 10.38 -13.64 4.68
CA TYR A 155 10.68 -12.29 5.20
C TYR A 155 9.87 -11.99 6.47
N ILE A 156 8.57 -12.31 6.46
CA ILE A 156 7.71 -12.11 7.63
C ILE A 156 8.22 -12.97 8.81
N MET A 157 8.50 -14.25 8.58
CA MET A 157 9.03 -15.17 9.61
C MET A 157 10.36 -14.69 10.20
N LYS A 158 11.27 -14.18 9.36
CA LYS A 158 12.55 -13.67 9.85
C LYS A 158 12.39 -12.47 10.78
N ASN A 159 11.36 -11.65 10.55
CA ASN A 159 11.04 -10.50 11.39
C ASN A 159 10.09 -10.84 12.55
N PHE A 160 9.85 -12.12 12.87
CA PHE A 160 9.11 -12.51 14.07
C PHE A 160 9.76 -11.92 15.33
N PRO A 161 8.94 -11.64 16.36
CA PRO A 161 9.46 -11.11 17.61
C PRO A 161 10.43 -12.10 18.28
N THR A 162 11.42 -11.57 18.98
CA THR A 162 12.41 -12.35 19.76
C THR A 162 11.95 -12.60 21.19
N LYS A 163 10.98 -11.81 21.67
CA LYS A 163 10.32 -11.99 22.96
C LYS A 163 8.85 -11.63 22.88
N PHE A 164 8.07 -12.28 23.72
CA PHE A 164 6.73 -11.91 24.09
C PHE A 164 6.74 -11.32 25.49
N ILE A 165 6.20 -10.13 25.66
CA ILE A 165 6.10 -9.42 26.93
C ILE A 165 4.62 -9.15 27.20
N SER A 166 4.07 -9.85 28.19
CA SER A 166 2.73 -9.62 28.71
C SER A 166 2.81 -8.66 29.89
N ARG A 167 2.13 -7.51 29.78
CA ARG A 167 2.08 -6.49 30.83
C ARG A 167 0.73 -6.49 31.50
N GLN A 168 0.72 -6.46 32.82
CA GLN A 168 -0.48 -6.30 33.62
C GLN A 168 -0.23 -5.25 34.69
N GLU A 169 -1.14 -4.27 34.82
CA GLU A 169 -0.96 -3.17 35.77
C GLU A 169 -0.81 -3.68 37.21
N GLY A 170 0.26 -3.28 37.87
CA GLY A 170 0.57 -3.67 39.25
C GLY A 170 1.27 -5.03 39.39
N GLU A 171 1.52 -5.74 38.30
CA GLU A 171 2.25 -7.01 38.28
C GLU A 171 3.60 -6.88 37.57
N GLN A 172 4.46 -7.88 37.76
CA GLN A 172 5.72 -7.97 37.03
C GLN A 172 5.45 -8.49 35.61
N ASP A 173 6.04 -7.86 34.59
CA ASP A 173 5.97 -8.33 33.20
C ASP A 173 6.30 -9.83 33.08
N ASP A 174 5.41 -10.59 32.46
CA ASP A 174 5.68 -11.98 32.07
C ASP A 174 6.39 -11.97 30.72
N VAL A 175 7.60 -12.54 30.69
CA VAL A 175 8.51 -12.46 29.54
C VAL A 175 8.83 -13.86 29.06
N SER A 176 8.44 -14.16 27.83
CA SER A 176 8.78 -15.40 27.13
C SER A 176 9.75 -15.11 26.00
N VAL A 177 10.84 -15.87 25.94
CA VAL A 177 11.78 -15.82 24.80
C VAL A 177 11.18 -16.62 23.64
N ILE A 178 11.14 -16.00 22.45
CA ILE A 178 10.67 -16.64 21.23
C ILE A 178 11.90 -17.10 20.46
N GLN A 179 11.89 -18.37 20.03
CA GLN A 179 12.94 -18.89 19.18
C GLN A 179 12.78 -18.32 17.77
N GLN A 180 13.90 -18.11 17.07
CA GLN A 180 13.86 -17.68 15.69
C GLN A 180 13.06 -18.71 14.86
N ALA A 181 12.07 -18.20 14.13
CA ALA A 181 11.24 -19.03 13.27
C ALA A 181 12.06 -19.82 12.25
N THR A 182 11.64 -21.06 12.04
CA THR A 182 12.11 -21.93 10.97
C THR A 182 10.94 -22.31 10.08
N CYS A 183 11.19 -22.91 8.92
CA CYS A 183 10.13 -23.36 8.03
C CYS A 183 9.11 -24.34 8.65
N ASP A 184 9.48 -24.99 9.76
CA ASP A 184 8.61 -25.90 10.52
C ASP A 184 7.86 -25.23 11.69
N ASP A 185 8.15 -23.94 11.95
CA ASP A 185 7.47 -23.18 12.98
C ASP A 185 6.06 -22.80 12.51
N ILE A 186 5.04 -23.09 13.34
CA ILE A 186 3.63 -22.78 13.08
C ILE A 186 3.14 -21.58 13.90
N SER A 187 4.02 -20.93 14.66
CA SER A 187 3.71 -19.72 15.42
C SER A 187 3.27 -18.61 14.47
N ASN A 188 2.14 -17.97 14.78
CA ASN A 188 1.57 -16.97 13.89
C ASN A 188 1.68 -15.57 14.49
N TYR A 189 2.76 -14.87 14.16
CA TYR A 189 2.95 -13.45 14.50
C TYR A 189 2.77 -12.53 13.28
N ILE A 190 2.19 -13.04 12.19
CA ILE A 190 2.13 -12.35 10.89
C ILE A 190 1.51 -10.96 11.03
N ALA A 191 0.36 -10.83 11.71
CA ALA A 191 -0.33 -9.55 11.86
C ALA A 191 0.56 -8.46 12.49
N TYR A 192 1.34 -8.81 13.52
CA TYR A 192 2.24 -7.88 14.21
C TYR A 192 3.44 -7.50 13.36
N VAL A 193 3.99 -8.47 12.62
CA VAL A 193 5.13 -8.24 11.73
C VAL A 193 4.73 -7.40 10.53
N VAL A 194 3.58 -7.66 9.92
CA VAL A 194 3.05 -6.83 8.82
C VAL A 194 2.89 -5.38 9.30
N HIS A 195 2.33 -5.17 10.48
CA HIS A 195 2.18 -3.82 11.03
C HIS A 195 3.53 -3.09 11.20
N LYS A 196 4.55 -3.76 11.74
CA LYS A 196 5.85 -3.12 12.01
C LYS A 196 6.76 -3.01 10.78
N TYR A 197 6.82 -4.08 9.98
CA TYR A 197 7.84 -4.28 8.95
C TYR A 197 7.26 -4.39 7.53
N GLY A 198 5.93 -4.45 7.39
CA GLY A 198 5.25 -4.61 6.11
C GLY A 198 5.48 -5.97 5.47
N VAL A 199 5.31 -6.00 4.15
CA VAL A 199 5.47 -7.17 3.29
C VAL A 199 6.37 -6.80 2.12
N VAL A 200 7.25 -7.72 1.72
CA VAL A 200 8.07 -7.61 0.49
C VAL A 200 7.71 -8.75 -0.46
N GLY A 201 8.09 -8.62 -1.74
CA GLY A 201 7.89 -9.67 -2.74
C GLY A 201 8.85 -10.85 -2.60
N SER A 202 8.42 -12.05 -2.99
CA SER A 202 9.25 -13.26 -3.03
C SER A 202 10.29 -13.25 -4.15
N ASP A 203 10.11 -12.36 -5.14
CA ASP A 203 11.13 -12.02 -6.13
C ASP A 203 12.32 -11.26 -5.52
N CYS A 204 12.21 -10.75 -4.30
CA CYS A 204 13.29 -10.16 -3.50
C CYS A 204 13.82 -11.11 -2.43
N ILE A 205 12.93 -11.75 -1.67
CA ILE A 205 13.26 -12.72 -0.61
C ILE A 205 12.44 -14.01 -0.83
N PRO A 206 13.04 -15.08 -1.36
CA PRO A 206 12.34 -16.31 -1.73
C PRO A 206 11.65 -16.99 -0.55
N ASN A 207 10.54 -17.68 -0.82
CA ASN A 207 9.84 -18.47 0.19
C ASN A 207 10.44 -19.88 0.40
N THR A 208 11.67 -20.12 -0.04
CA THR A 208 12.32 -21.44 0.05
C THR A 208 12.96 -21.69 1.41
N GLU A 209 13.43 -20.65 2.09
CA GLU A 209 14.03 -20.72 3.43
C GLU A 209 13.90 -19.38 4.17
N VAL A 210 13.95 -19.42 5.51
CA VAL A 210 13.99 -18.20 6.32
C VAL A 210 15.36 -17.52 6.14
N PRO A 211 15.43 -16.28 5.63
CA PRO A 211 16.70 -15.65 5.29
C PRO A 211 17.52 -15.29 6.52
N GLU A 212 18.84 -15.20 6.38
CA GLU A 212 19.74 -14.74 7.46
C GLU A 212 19.54 -13.25 7.78
N SER A 213 19.20 -12.44 6.77
CA SER A 213 18.97 -11.00 6.87
C SER A 213 17.77 -10.58 6.05
N THR A 214 17.08 -9.54 6.53
CA THR A 214 15.96 -8.90 5.84
C THR A 214 16.30 -7.49 5.41
N THR A 215 17.56 -7.05 5.45
CA THR A 215 17.93 -5.65 5.17
C THR A 215 17.97 -5.30 3.69
N ASN A 216 18.20 -6.28 2.82
CA ASN A 216 18.32 -6.14 1.36
C ASN A 216 17.65 -7.33 0.67
N CYS A 217 17.43 -7.23 -0.65
CA CYS A 217 17.07 -8.41 -1.44
C CYS A 217 18.17 -9.45 -1.44
N THR A 218 17.75 -10.71 -1.43
CA THR A 218 18.62 -11.86 -1.63
C THR A 218 18.75 -12.23 -3.11
N LEU A 219 17.77 -11.82 -3.94
CA LEU A 219 17.76 -12.03 -5.38
C LEU A 219 18.19 -10.76 -6.15
N PRO A 220 19.03 -10.88 -7.21
CA PRO A 220 19.58 -9.72 -7.94
C PRO A 220 18.54 -8.83 -8.65
N GLU A 221 17.45 -9.43 -9.12
CA GLU A 221 16.41 -8.73 -9.89
C GLU A 221 15.22 -8.29 -9.02
N GLY A 222 15.24 -8.67 -7.74
CA GLY A 222 14.21 -8.35 -6.78
C GLY A 222 14.17 -6.87 -6.42
N LYS A 223 12.96 -6.37 -6.14
CA LYS A 223 12.76 -5.01 -5.63
C LYS A 223 12.53 -5.05 -4.13
N TYR A 224 13.41 -4.40 -3.38
CA TYR A 224 13.25 -4.27 -1.93
C TYR A 224 12.29 -3.12 -1.63
N GLU A 225 10.99 -3.39 -1.76
CA GLU A 225 9.93 -2.44 -1.48
C GLU A 225 8.98 -3.04 -0.45
N LYS A 226 8.62 -2.22 0.55
CA LYS A 226 7.77 -2.64 1.66
C LYS A 226 6.37 -2.09 1.47
N TYR A 227 5.39 -2.96 1.48
CA TYR A 227 3.97 -2.63 1.43
C TYR A 227 3.30 -2.94 2.77
N LEU A 228 2.12 -2.34 3.02
CA LEU A 228 1.33 -2.59 4.23
C LEU A 228 2.03 -2.28 5.57
N VAL A 229 3.12 -1.50 5.56
CA VAL A 229 3.71 -0.97 6.80
C VAL A 229 2.66 -0.12 7.51
N GLY A 230 2.43 -0.38 8.80
CA GLY A 230 1.39 0.29 9.59
C GLY A 230 -0.01 -0.36 9.47
N TYR A 231 -0.21 -1.35 8.60
CA TYR A 231 -1.48 -2.06 8.51
C TYR A 231 -1.55 -3.15 9.59
N LYS A 232 -2.71 -3.27 10.24
CA LYS A 232 -3.00 -4.34 11.19
C LYS A 232 -4.07 -5.26 10.63
N TYR A 233 -4.05 -6.51 11.06
CA TYR A 233 -5.13 -7.46 10.82
C TYR A 233 -6.32 -7.07 11.70
N ALA A 234 -7.48 -6.92 11.09
CA ALA A 234 -8.71 -6.47 11.71
C ALA A 234 -9.83 -7.50 11.54
N ASN A 235 -10.71 -7.55 12.52
CA ASN A 235 -11.99 -8.26 12.48
C ASN A 235 -13.12 -7.24 12.26
N PHE A 236 -14.18 -7.61 11.57
CA PHE A 236 -15.40 -6.82 11.47
C PHE A 236 -16.64 -7.70 11.44
N PHE A 237 -17.77 -7.10 11.79
CA PHE A 237 -19.08 -7.74 11.81
C PHE A 237 -20.09 -6.90 11.00
N GLY A 238 -21.15 -7.56 10.51
CA GLY A 238 -22.27 -6.87 9.88
C GLY A 238 -23.06 -7.74 8.89
N ASN A 239 -23.73 -7.11 7.94
CA ASN A 239 -24.48 -7.77 6.87
C ASN A 239 -23.71 -7.70 5.54
N ASN A 240 -24.37 -8.03 4.43
CA ASN A 240 -23.79 -7.93 3.09
C ASN A 240 -23.29 -6.51 2.75
N ASP A 241 -23.98 -5.46 3.21
CA ASP A 241 -23.55 -4.08 2.98
C ASP A 241 -22.24 -3.78 3.72
N ALA A 242 -22.06 -4.32 4.93
CA ALA A 242 -20.79 -4.21 5.65
C ALA A 242 -19.65 -4.88 4.86
N VAL A 243 -19.86 -6.08 4.29
CA VAL A 243 -18.85 -6.73 3.44
C VAL A 243 -18.52 -5.87 2.20
N LYS A 244 -19.53 -5.33 1.51
CA LYS A 244 -19.31 -4.43 0.36
C LYS A 244 -18.54 -3.16 0.77
N GLN A 245 -18.89 -2.55 1.89
CA GLN A 245 -18.16 -1.38 2.41
C GLN A 245 -16.71 -1.73 2.75
N ALA A 246 -16.46 -2.90 3.35
CA ALA A 246 -15.12 -3.36 3.67
C ALA A 246 -14.26 -3.52 2.41
N LEU A 247 -14.82 -4.15 1.37
CA LEU A 247 -14.16 -4.34 0.07
C LEU A 247 -13.81 -3.02 -0.64
N ILE A 248 -14.67 -2.00 -0.51
CA ILE A 248 -14.48 -0.67 -1.10
C ILE A 248 -13.47 0.18 -0.33
N LYS A 249 -13.46 0.09 1.01
CA LYS A 249 -12.66 0.97 1.88
C LYS A 249 -11.28 0.38 2.20
N PHE A 250 -11.19 -0.94 2.33
CA PHE A 250 -10.00 -1.61 2.85
C PHE A 250 -9.39 -2.61 1.86
N GLY A 251 -10.20 -3.16 0.96
CA GLY A 251 -9.77 -4.13 -0.05
C GLY A 251 -10.26 -5.54 0.28
N PRO A 252 -9.64 -6.59 -0.28
CA PRO A 252 -10.01 -7.98 -0.06
C PRO A 252 -10.24 -8.34 1.41
N ALA A 253 -11.24 -9.19 1.66
CA ALA A 253 -11.59 -9.63 3.00
C ALA A 253 -11.83 -11.14 3.03
N PHE A 254 -11.26 -11.82 4.03
CA PHE A 254 -11.62 -13.19 4.33
C PHE A 254 -12.89 -13.21 5.17
N VAL A 255 -13.97 -13.80 4.66
CA VAL A 255 -15.27 -13.82 5.31
C VAL A 255 -15.62 -15.26 5.70
N TYR A 256 -16.00 -15.46 6.96
CA TYR A 256 -16.35 -16.78 7.46
C TYR A 256 -17.57 -17.33 6.70
N GLY A 257 -17.47 -18.56 6.19
CA GLY A 257 -18.51 -19.18 5.37
C GLY A 257 -18.36 -18.97 3.86
N TYR A 258 -17.70 -17.89 3.41
CA TYR A 258 -17.53 -17.56 1.99
C TYR A 258 -16.07 -17.65 1.50
N GLY A 259 -15.09 -17.61 2.41
CA GLY A 259 -13.68 -17.59 2.05
C GLY A 259 -13.17 -16.19 1.71
N LEU A 260 -12.15 -16.09 0.85
CA LEU A 260 -11.55 -14.81 0.50
C LEU A 260 -12.37 -14.11 -0.60
N ILE A 261 -13.07 -13.04 -0.24
CA ILE A 261 -13.87 -12.24 -1.17
C ILE A 261 -13.00 -11.10 -1.72
N ILE A 262 -13.03 -10.92 -3.05
CA ILE A 262 -12.33 -9.84 -3.76
C ILE A 262 -13.25 -9.02 -4.66
N GLY A 263 -14.56 -9.23 -4.61
CA GLY A 263 -15.53 -8.49 -5.39
C GLY A 263 -16.95 -9.01 -5.24
N TRP A 264 -17.86 -8.44 -6.01
CA TRP A 264 -19.22 -8.95 -6.16
C TRP A 264 -19.76 -8.62 -7.55
N ASP A 265 -20.81 -9.36 -7.92
CA ASP A 265 -21.75 -9.04 -8.98
C ASP A 265 -23.17 -8.96 -8.37
N PRO A 266 -24.25 -8.79 -9.17
CA PRO A 266 -25.59 -8.63 -8.61
C PRO A 266 -26.08 -9.79 -7.73
N GLU A 267 -25.60 -11.01 -7.98
CA GLU A 267 -26.10 -12.23 -7.32
C GLU A 267 -25.03 -12.91 -6.45
N ASN A 268 -23.74 -12.68 -6.75
CA ASN A 268 -22.64 -13.45 -6.17
C ASN A 268 -21.54 -12.59 -5.55
N TRP A 269 -20.93 -13.14 -4.51
CA TRP A 269 -19.57 -12.80 -4.12
C TRP A 269 -18.58 -13.36 -5.13
N ILE A 270 -17.60 -12.55 -5.53
CA ILE A 270 -16.45 -13.03 -6.30
C ILE A 270 -15.38 -13.47 -5.31
N THR A 271 -15.19 -14.78 -5.18
CA THR A 271 -14.31 -15.40 -4.20
C THR A 271 -13.01 -15.90 -4.84
N VAL A 272 -12.03 -16.16 -4.00
CA VAL A 272 -10.77 -16.80 -4.39
C VAL A 272 -10.71 -18.18 -3.77
N TYR A 273 -10.49 -19.17 -4.62
CA TYR A 273 -10.38 -20.56 -4.23
C TYR A 273 -9.02 -21.14 -4.62
N ARG A 274 -8.41 -21.95 -3.75
CA ARG A 274 -7.19 -22.70 -4.08
C ARG A 274 -7.54 -24.01 -4.77
N SER A 275 -7.25 -24.11 -6.07
CA SER A 275 -7.42 -25.33 -6.86
C SER A 275 -6.69 -26.52 -6.21
N HIS A 276 -7.41 -27.60 -5.92
CA HIS A 276 -6.80 -28.85 -5.43
C HIS A 276 -5.88 -29.50 -6.47
N ASP A 277 -6.18 -29.36 -7.77
CA ASP A 277 -5.43 -30.01 -8.85
C ASP A 277 -4.11 -29.29 -9.16
N THR A 278 -4.13 -27.96 -9.12
CA THR A 278 -2.99 -27.15 -9.58
C THR A 278 -2.25 -26.44 -8.46
N GLY A 279 -2.86 -26.31 -7.26
CA GLY A 279 -2.33 -25.52 -6.17
C GLY A 279 -2.37 -24.00 -6.39
N ARG A 280 -2.90 -23.54 -7.54
CA ARG A 280 -3.09 -22.13 -7.90
C ARG A 280 -4.33 -21.58 -7.22
N TYR A 281 -4.36 -20.27 -7.02
CA TYR A 281 -5.62 -19.59 -6.74
C TYR A 281 -6.36 -19.29 -8.05
N ILE A 282 -7.65 -19.54 -8.05
CA ILE A 282 -8.58 -19.25 -9.14
C ILE A 282 -9.75 -18.43 -8.61
N LEU A 283 -10.47 -17.77 -9.52
CA LEU A 283 -11.74 -17.13 -9.19
C LEU A 283 -12.85 -18.18 -9.07
N ASP A 284 -13.72 -17.96 -8.11
CA ASP A 284 -14.98 -18.68 -7.95
C ASP A 284 -16.09 -17.68 -7.60
N SER A 285 -17.32 -18.16 -7.49
CA SER A 285 -18.49 -17.37 -7.14
C SER A 285 -19.34 -18.08 -6.10
N GLU A 286 -19.78 -17.33 -5.09
CA GLU A 286 -20.69 -17.82 -4.05
C GLU A 286 -21.93 -16.93 -3.99
N ASP A 287 -23.12 -17.54 -3.92
CA ASP A 287 -24.38 -16.81 -3.83
C ASP A 287 -24.38 -15.86 -2.62
N ILE A 288 -24.88 -14.63 -2.80
CA ILE A 288 -25.08 -13.70 -1.69
C ILE A 288 -26.36 -14.10 -0.93
N ASP A 289 -26.21 -14.60 0.30
CA ASP A 289 -27.34 -14.80 1.20
C ASP A 289 -27.93 -13.44 1.60
N SER A 290 -29.07 -13.06 1.01
CA SER A 290 -29.73 -11.79 1.26
C SER A 290 -30.18 -11.59 2.71
N ASP A 291 -30.33 -12.68 3.45
CA ASP A 291 -30.84 -12.67 4.83
C ASP A 291 -29.70 -12.69 5.86
N ALA A 292 -28.44 -12.73 5.44
CA ALA A 292 -27.29 -12.74 6.33
C ALA A 292 -27.13 -11.40 7.07
N THR A 293 -27.29 -11.44 8.40
CA THR A 293 -27.20 -10.26 9.28
C THR A 293 -26.00 -10.22 10.21
N ASP A 294 -25.28 -11.34 10.36
CA ASP A 294 -24.19 -11.52 11.32
C ASP A 294 -22.98 -12.20 10.66
N ILE A 295 -22.46 -11.54 9.63
CA ILE A 295 -21.28 -11.93 8.88
C ILE A 295 -20.05 -11.43 9.63
N GLN A 296 -19.13 -12.34 9.91
CA GLN A 296 -17.81 -12.04 10.43
C GLN A 296 -16.76 -12.08 9.31
N GLY A 297 -15.91 -11.06 9.24
CA GLY A 297 -14.83 -11.00 8.26
C GLY A 297 -13.53 -10.44 8.82
N TYR A 298 -12.46 -10.67 8.08
CA TYR A 298 -11.11 -10.26 8.44
C TYR A 298 -10.37 -9.65 7.25
N LEU A 299 -9.59 -8.61 7.52
CA LEU A 299 -8.83 -7.88 6.50
C LEU A 299 -7.62 -7.17 7.08
N TYR A 300 -6.77 -6.60 6.23
CA TYR A 300 -5.70 -5.70 6.66
C TYR A 300 -6.11 -4.23 6.45
N ALA A 301 -6.01 -3.41 7.50
CA ALA A 301 -6.33 -1.99 7.44
C ALA A 301 -5.37 -1.17 8.32
N GLN A 302 -5.20 0.11 7.99
CA GLN A 302 -4.36 1.02 8.77
C GLN A 302 -5.13 1.58 9.98
N VAL A 303 -4.55 1.48 11.18
CA VAL A 303 -5.19 1.97 12.42
C VAL A 303 -5.19 3.49 12.50
N ASP A 304 -4.05 4.11 12.22
CA ASP A 304 -3.84 5.55 12.44
C ASP A 304 -4.43 6.45 11.35
N GLY A 305 -5.15 5.87 10.38
CA GLY A 305 -6.07 6.61 9.52
C GLY A 305 -5.43 7.60 8.56
N ASP A 306 -4.17 7.40 8.16
CA ASP A 306 -3.63 8.04 6.96
C ASP A 306 -3.92 7.20 5.70
N ASP A 307 -5.14 6.66 5.64
CA ASP A 307 -5.82 6.39 4.38
C ASP A 307 -6.13 7.75 3.73
N THR A 308 -5.10 8.59 3.53
CA THR A 308 -5.15 9.72 2.62
C THR A 308 -5.70 9.10 1.35
N PRO A 309 -6.94 9.44 1.01
CA PRO A 309 -7.53 8.83 -0.14
C PRO A 309 -6.61 9.13 -1.32
N VAL A 310 -6.37 8.15 -2.19
CA VAL A 310 -6.18 8.49 -3.62
C VAL A 310 -7.54 8.90 -4.21
N ILE A 311 -8.51 9.31 -3.38
CA ILE A 311 -9.64 10.11 -3.81
C ILE A 311 -9.11 11.53 -3.96
N PRO A 312 -9.07 12.08 -5.17
CA PRO A 312 -8.92 13.52 -5.35
C PRO A 312 -9.89 14.23 -4.39
N PRO A 313 -9.42 15.12 -3.50
CA PRO A 313 -10.30 15.81 -2.56
C PRO A 313 -11.54 16.38 -3.27
N GLU A 314 -12.71 16.31 -2.64
CA GLU A 314 -13.95 16.91 -3.20
C GLU A 314 -13.75 18.37 -3.62
N ASP A 315 -12.78 19.06 -3.00
CA ASP A 315 -12.27 20.35 -3.43
C ASP A 315 -10.77 20.26 -3.80
N CYS A 316 -10.50 20.18 -5.11
CA CYS A 316 -9.17 20.28 -5.68
C CYS A 316 -8.80 21.67 -6.17
N SER A 317 -9.50 22.71 -5.68
CA SER A 317 -9.13 24.10 -5.94
C SER A 317 -7.71 24.37 -5.42
N GLY A 318 -6.79 24.71 -6.34
CA GLY A 318 -5.42 25.10 -6.02
C GLY A 318 -4.42 23.97 -5.75
N LYS A 319 -4.78 22.70 -6.00
CA LYS A 319 -3.88 21.55 -5.87
C LYS A 319 -3.29 21.11 -7.22
N THR A 320 -2.18 20.39 -7.19
CA THR A 320 -1.50 19.85 -8.38
C THR A 320 -2.06 18.47 -8.79
N GLU A 321 -1.74 17.98 -10.00
CA GLU A 321 -2.15 16.64 -10.48
C GLU A 321 -1.65 15.51 -9.56
N ALA A 322 -0.45 15.66 -8.99
CA ALA A 322 0.11 14.70 -8.04
C ALA A 322 -0.66 14.65 -6.71
N GLU A 323 -1.29 15.76 -6.32
CA GLU A 323 -2.10 15.88 -5.11
C GLU A 323 -3.58 15.57 -5.36
N CYS A 324 -3.97 15.48 -6.63
CA CYS A 324 -5.36 15.29 -7.02
C CYS A 324 -5.50 14.74 -8.45
N ALA A 325 -5.52 13.41 -8.59
CA ALA A 325 -5.63 12.73 -9.88
C ALA A 325 -6.87 13.17 -10.67
N CYS A 326 -6.75 13.20 -12.00
CA CYS A 326 -7.84 13.53 -12.90
C CYS A 326 -8.75 12.33 -13.11
N ILE A 327 -10.06 12.55 -13.03
CA ILE A 327 -11.08 11.55 -13.35
C ILE A 327 -11.71 11.87 -14.73
N GLU A 328 -12.43 10.92 -15.31
CA GLU A 328 -13.16 11.16 -16.56
C GLU A 328 -14.24 12.23 -16.35
N GLY A 329 -14.25 13.28 -17.18
CA GLY A 329 -15.17 14.43 -17.06
C GLY A 329 -14.70 15.56 -16.14
N ASP A 330 -13.44 15.54 -15.70
CA ASP A 330 -12.90 16.54 -14.79
C ASP A 330 -12.59 17.90 -15.45
N GLU A 331 -13.31 18.94 -15.01
CA GLU A 331 -13.20 20.30 -15.55
C GLU A 331 -12.07 21.14 -14.92
N ARG A 332 -11.24 20.58 -14.02
CA ARG A 332 -10.12 21.31 -13.41
C ARG A 332 -9.07 21.65 -14.46
N THR A 333 -8.51 22.86 -14.43
CA THR A 333 -7.63 23.38 -15.49
C THR A 333 -6.42 22.51 -15.82
N PHE A 334 -5.90 21.74 -14.85
CA PHE A 334 -4.81 20.80 -15.03
C PHE A 334 -5.26 19.38 -15.45
N CYS A 335 -6.57 19.10 -15.40
CA CYS A 335 -7.23 17.89 -15.89
C CYS A 335 -7.95 18.07 -17.23
N ILE A 336 -8.15 19.32 -17.66
CA ILE A 336 -8.69 19.64 -18.98
C ILE A 336 -7.70 19.16 -20.06
N THR A 337 -8.17 18.17 -20.81
CA THR A 337 -7.55 17.68 -22.04
C THR A 337 -7.59 18.80 -23.10
N CYS A 338 -6.49 19.03 -23.82
CA CYS A 338 -6.35 20.14 -24.75
C CYS A 338 -7.45 20.15 -25.83
N THR A 339 -8.41 21.07 -25.72
CA THR A 339 -9.22 21.54 -26.84
C THR A 339 -8.48 22.71 -27.49
N ALA A 340 -7.31 22.44 -28.06
CA ALA A 340 -6.43 23.49 -28.55
C ALA A 340 -7.01 24.09 -29.84
N LYS A 341 -7.54 25.32 -29.75
CA LYS A 341 -7.53 26.22 -30.90
C LYS A 341 -6.44 27.28 -30.80
N ASN A 342 -5.88 27.56 -29.61
CA ASN A 342 -5.10 28.78 -29.40
C ASN A 342 -3.75 28.63 -28.66
N VAL A 343 -3.44 27.50 -28.00
CA VAL A 343 -2.09 27.27 -27.43
C VAL A 343 -1.76 25.76 -27.38
N PRO A 344 -1.18 25.17 -28.43
CA PRO A 344 -0.72 23.78 -28.40
C PRO A 344 0.60 23.67 -27.63
N SER A 345 0.72 22.65 -26.76
CA SER A 345 1.94 22.27 -26.05
C SER A 345 2.32 20.82 -26.41
N SER A 346 3.63 20.52 -26.46
CA SER A 346 4.14 19.14 -26.66
C SER A 346 3.67 18.16 -25.58
N ASP A 347 3.27 18.68 -24.41
CA ASP A 347 2.89 17.89 -23.24
C ASP A 347 1.39 17.53 -23.21
N CYS A 348 0.62 17.92 -24.23
CA CYS A 348 -0.82 17.63 -24.33
C CYS A 348 -1.12 16.13 -24.50
N LYS A 349 -2.17 15.64 -23.80
CA LYS A 349 -2.84 14.34 -24.06
C LYS A 349 -4.06 14.59 -24.97
N CYS A 350 -4.23 13.78 -26.00
CA CYS A 350 -5.39 13.86 -26.91
C CYS A 350 -6.55 12.99 -26.41
N PRO A 351 -7.81 13.44 -26.54
CA PRO A 351 -8.97 12.69 -26.04
C PRO A 351 -9.09 11.33 -26.74
N ALA A 352 -9.61 10.33 -26.02
CA ALA A 352 -9.79 8.99 -26.55
C ALA A 352 -11.02 8.86 -27.47
N ASP A 353 -12.02 9.74 -27.28
CA ASP A 353 -13.32 9.63 -27.95
C ASP A 353 -13.33 10.31 -29.34
N ILE A 354 -14.11 9.73 -30.25
CA ILE A 354 -14.32 10.16 -31.63
C ILE A 354 -15.55 11.07 -31.77
N SER A 355 -16.31 11.26 -30.68
CA SER A 355 -17.55 12.03 -30.68
C SER A 355 -17.30 13.49 -30.29
N GLY A 356 -17.39 14.40 -31.27
CA GLY A 356 -17.19 15.84 -31.07
C GLY A 356 -16.69 16.57 -32.33
N THR A 357 -16.67 17.90 -32.28
CA THR A 357 -16.15 18.76 -33.37
C THR A 357 -14.62 18.86 -33.39
N TYR A 358 -13.94 18.31 -32.37
CA TYR A 358 -12.50 18.25 -32.24
C TYR A 358 -12.07 16.83 -31.90
N THR A 359 -11.62 16.09 -32.92
CA THR A 359 -11.34 14.66 -32.86
C THR A 359 -9.93 14.36 -32.37
N LYS A 360 -9.69 13.14 -31.86
CA LYS A 360 -8.34 12.64 -31.56
C LYS A 360 -7.36 12.87 -32.72
N ALA A 361 -7.79 12.64 -33.95
CA ALA A 361 -6.96 12.84 -35.14
C ALA A 361 -6.56 14.32 -35.33
N GLN A 362 -7.49 15.25 -35.11
CA GLN A 362 -7.18 16.70 -35.15
C GLN A 362 -6.22 17.11 -34.03
N CYS A 363 -6.40 16.57 -32.82
CA CYS A 363 -5.50 16.85 -31.70
C CYS A 363 -4.06 16.34 -31.95
N GLU A 364 -3.90 15.12 -32.46
CA GLU A 364 -2.57 14.56 -32.78
C GLU A 364 -1.90 15.32 -33.94
N GLU A 365 -2.69 15.79 -34.92
CA GLU A 365 -2.19 16.64 -36.01
C GLU A 365 -1.70 18.01 -35.50
N ASP A 366 -2.50 18.66 -34.66
CA ASP A 366 -2.13 19.94 -34.04
C ASP A 366 -0.86 19.79 -33.18
N LYS A 367 -0.72 18.67 -32.45
CA LYS A 367 0.48 18.34 -31.65
C LYS A 367 1.74 18.18 -32.50
N ALA A 368 1.65 17.52 -33.66
CA ALA A 368 2.78 17.33 -34.56
C ALA A 368 3.23 18.63 -35.26
N SER A 369 2.33 19.61 -35.40
CA SER A 369 2.63 20.91 -36.03
C SER A 369 3.56 21.78 -35.17
N THR A 370 3.39 21.76 -33.85
CA THR A 370 4.20 22.52 -32.89
C THR A 370 5.64 22.01 -32.78
N GLU A 371 5.88 20.72 -32.97
CA GLU A 371 7.24 20.15 -32.96
C GLU A 371 8.06 20.54 -34.20
N LYS A 372 7.40 20.78 -35.34
CA LYS A 372 8.07 21.24 -36.56
C LYS A 372 8.53 22.69 -36.50
N GLU A 373 7.84 23.54 -35.74
CA GLU A 373 8.26 24.94 -35.56
C GLU A 373 9.45 25.08 -34.59
N ALA A 374 9.62 24.12 -33.66
CA ALA A 374 10.73 24.12 -32.71
C ALA A 374 12.09 23.62 -33.29
N THR A 375 12.11 23.06 -34.51
CA THR A 375 13.33 22.52 -35.15
C THR A 375 13.92 23.43 -36.24
N GLY A 376 13.50 24.70 -36.28
CA GLY A 376 14.03 25.76 -37.14
C GLY A 376 15.51 26.08 -36.87
N SER A 377 16.39 25.33 -37.54
CA SER A 377 17.82 25.57 -37.77
C SER A 377 18.16 27.04 -38.07
N VAL A 378 18.63 27.77 -37.06
CA VAL A 378 19.44 28.98 -37.25
C VAL A 378 20.87 28.54 -37.63
N ARG A 379 21.09 28.28 -38.93
CA ARG A 379 22.43 28.26 -39.53
C ARG A 379 22.67 29.59 -40.23
N VAL A 380 23.22 30.56 -39.50
CA VAL A 380 23.87 31.73 -40.11
C VAL A 380 25.26 31.30 -40.54
N THR A 381 25.41 31.01 -41.82
CA THR A 381 26.70 30.91 -42.51
C THR A 381 27.37 32.29 -42.58
N LEU A 382 28.45 32.49 -41.82
CA LEU A 382 29.48 33.46 -42.16
C LEU A 382 30.75 32.70 -42.52
N SER A 383 31.16 32.82 -43.79
CA SER A 383 32.34 32.20 -44.36
C SER A 383 33.45 33.24 -44.55
N VAL A 384 34.67 32.78 -44.24
CA VAL A 384 35.97 33.21 -44.81
C VAL A 384 36.56 34.54 -44.30
N ILE A 385 37.62 34.44 -43.49
CA ILE A 385 38.97 34.95 -43.81
C ILE A 385 40.02 33.97 -43.26
N ALA A 386 40.97 33.61 -44.12
CA ALA A 386 42.12 32.75 -43.88
C ALA A 386 43.10 33.31 -42.83
N THR A 387 43.98 32.45 -42.30
CA THR A 387 45.44 32.43 -42.54
C THR A 387 46.18 31.89 -41.31
N ALA A 388 46.85 30.73 -41.50
CA ALA A 388 48.13 30.27 -40.96
C ALA A 388 48.54 30.45 -39.48
N ALA A 389 49.12 29.35 -38.96
CA ALA A 389 50.12 29.25 -37.89
C ALA A 389 49.53 29.39 -36.45
N VAL A 390 49.83 28.58 -35.43
CA VAL A 390 51.09 28.02 -34.92
C VAL A 390 50.74 26.93 -33.87
N LEU A 391 51.42 25.78 -33.98
CA LEU A 391 51.81 24.74 -32.99
C LEU A 391 50.87 24.16 -31.90
N PRO A 392 51.06 22.85 -31.59
CA PRO A 392 50.49 22.15 -30.44
C PRO A 392 51.36 22.30 -29.18
N ALA A 393 50.73 22.46 -28.02
CA ALA A 393 51.38 22.36 -26.71
C ALA A 393 50.63 21.34 -25.85
N LEU A 394 51.06 20.09 -25.94
CA LEU A 394 50.81 19.03 -24.97
C LEU A 394 52.16 18.41 -24.61
N ALA A 395 52.83 19.05 -23.66
CA ALA A 395 53.86 18.44 -22.83
C ALA A 395 54.05 19.33 -21.60
N LEU A 396 54.15 18.69 -20.43
CA LEU A 396 54.57 19.22 -19.13
C LEU A 396 53.49 19.91 -18.30
N PHE A 397 52.75 19.12 -17.52
CA PHE A 397 52.72 19.36 -16.08
C PHE A 397 52.93 18.05 -15.33
N ILE A 398 54.13 18.00 -14.75
CA ILE A 398 54.46 17.34 -13.48
C ILE A 398 53.64 18.01 -12.37
#